data_AF-A0A7Y5KFM8-F1
#
_entry.id   AF-A0A7Y5KFM8-F1
#
_cell.length_a   1.000
_cell.length_b   1.000
_cell.length_c   1.000
_cell.angle_alpha   90.00
_cell.angle_beta   90.00
_cell.angle_gamma   90.00
#
_symmetry.space_group_name_H-M   'P 1'
#
loop_
_entity.id
_entity.type
_entity.pdbx_description
1 polymer ?
#
loop_
_entity_poly.entity_id
_entity_poly.type
_entity_poly.pdbx_seq_one_letter_code
_entity_poly.pdbx_strand_id
1 'polypeptide(L)'
;MLYRVSRIVTLVACILCFSGIGVIDLSAQQKSLTRRYDPIVFEAYKSSAAMYGLPIAELTAYRYDAAQDRFEVIPFQVDEKEDTSPYSYFKGADGLIDSNDEIVFMPEDAGDRAGTDKWLNDAGAIGDARTEIEIVDPLDPTKKAWVYVFRNVTNPPVAASYMSYVAAPQNTGADTVKGASYVAAHNAKNGMPNYGRIVQANGSLTPDLIDHLKLRINGTAQIVFPIPYKATEDRNLNKARTRAVGGKVRIIREATAEERDQRTPGVEALKSA
;
A
#
# COMPACT_ATOMS: atom_id res chain seq x y z
N MET A 1 -85.35 -25.54 -42.39
CA MET A 1 -85.28 -26.31 -41.12
C MET A 1 -83.82 -26.64 -40.88
N LEU A 2 -83.25 -26.16 -39.76
CA LEU A 2 -81.83 -25.88 -39.56
C LEU A 2 -80.93 -27.13 -39.46
N TYR A 3 -79.81 -27.13 -40.20
CA TYR A 3 -78.64 -27.97 -39.98
C TYR A 3 -77.67 -27.27 -39.00
N ARG A 4 -77.24 -27.96 -37.94
CA ARG A 4 -76.14 -27.53 -37.05
C ARG A 4 -74.82 -28.10 -37.57
N VAL A 5 -73.86 -27.22 -37.89
CA VAL A 5 -72.49 -27.58 -38.27
C VAL A 5 -71.56 -27.36 -37.08
N SER A 6 -70.81 -28.41 -36.75
CA SER A 6 -69.73 -28.44 -35.77
C SER A 6 -68.46 -27.81 -36.34
N ARG A 7 -67.71 -27.01 -35.56
CA ARG A 7 -66.32 -26.65 -35.87
C ARG A 7 -65.47 -26.74 -34.61
N ILE A 8 -64.66 -27.79 -34.58
CA ILE A 8 -63.53 -27.99 -33.68
C ILE A 8 -62.39 -27.13 -34.23
N VAL A 9 -61.86 -26.22 -33.42
CA VAL A 9 -60.65 -25.46 -33.72
C VAL A 9 -59.52 -26.07 -32.91
N THR A 10 -58.62 -26.78 -33.58
CA THR A 10 -57.38 -27.32 -33.01
C THR A 10 -56.32 -26.21 -33.01
N LEU A 11 -55.86 -25.80 -31.84
CA LEU A 11 -54.76 -24.84 -31.68
C LEU A 11 -53.43 -25.60 -31.74
N VAL A 12 -52.60 -25.31 -32.75
CA VAL A 12 -51.22 -25.84 -32.85
C VAL A 12 -50.30 -24.87 -32.12
N ALA A 13 -49.69 -25.31 -31.02
CA ALA A 13 -48.66 -24.56 -30.31
C ALA A 13 -47.28 -24.88 -30.93
N CYS A 14 -46.69 -23.93 -31.65
CA CYS A 14 -45.28 -23.97 -32.05
C CYS A 14 -44.40 -23.65 -30.82
N ILE A 15 -43.69 -24.65 -30.32
CA ILE A 15 -42.62 -24.46 -29.34
C ILE A 15 -41.35 -24.09 -30.11
N LEU A 16 -40.97 -22.81 -30.04
CA LEU A 16 -39.64 -22.36 -30.46
C LEU A 16 -38.65 -22.65 -29.34
N CYS A 17 -37.86 -23.72 -29.51
CA CYS A 17 -36.67 -23.96 -28.70
C CYS A 17 -35.59 -22.95 -29.09
N PHE A 18 -35.54 -21.80 -28.41
CA PHE A 18 -34.36 -20.95 -28.42
C PHE A 18 -33.27 -21.65 -27.61
N SER A 19 -32.31 -22.26 -28.30
CA SER A 19 -31.02 -22.64 -27.74
C SER A 19 -30.34 -21.37 -27.26
N GLY A 20 -30.46 -21.10 -25.96
CA GLY A 20 -29.73 -20.02 -25.30
C GLY A 20 -28.23 -20.30 -25.36
N ILE A 21 -27.57 -19.72 -26.36
CA ILE A 21 -26.14 -19.43 -26.28
C ILE A 21 -26.04 -18.40 -25.16
N GLY A 22 -25.63 -18.84 -23.98
CA GLY A 22 -25.29 -17.93 -22.89
C GLY A 22 -24.13 -17.06 -23.35
N VAL A 23 -24.42 -15.83 -23.76
CA VAL A 23 -23.41 -14.78 -23.82
C VAL A 23 -22.98 -14.60 -22.38
N ILE A 24 -21.74 -15.00 -22.06
CA ILE A 24 -21.15 -14.67 -20.78
C ILE A 24 -20.97 -13.15 -20.83
N ASP A 25 -21.91 -12.44 -20.22
CA ASP A 25 -21.83 -10.99 -20.14
C ASP A 25 -20.65 -10.67 -19.22
N LEU A 26 -19.49 -10.34 -19.80
CA LEU A 26 -18.33 -9.76 -19.12
C LEU A 26 -18.65 -8.30 -18.73
N SER A 27 -19.83 -8.13 -18.12
CA SER A 27 -20.41 -6.87 -17.72
C SER A 27 -19.70 -6.30 -16.51
N ALA A 28 -19.87 -5.00 -16.31
CA ALA A 28 -19.38 -4.30 -15.14
C ALA A 28 -19.85 -5.01 -13.86
N GLN A 29 -18.95 -5.21 -12.90
CA GLN A 29 -19.24 -5.88 -11.64
C GLN A 29 -19.10 -4.87 -10.49
N GLN A 30 -20.10 -4.79 -9.63
CA GLN A 30 -20.00 -3.91 -8.47
C GLN A 30 -18.98 -4.42 -7.45
N LYS A 31 -18.24 -3.48 -6.85
CA LYS A 31 -17.37 -3.73 -5.70
C LYS A 31 -18.17 -4.39 -4.58
N SER A 32 -17.66 -5.50 -4.07
CA SER A 32 -18.21 -6.19 -2.90
C SER A 32 -17.21 -6.30 -1.74
N LEU A 33 -15.94 -5.92 -1.95
CA LEU A 33 -14.91 -5.88 -0.90
C LEU A 33 -15.28 -4.88 0.20
N THR A 34 -15.24 -5.35 1.45
CA THR A 34 -15.61 -4.55 2.64
C THR A 34 -14.43 -4.13 3.51
N ARG A 35 -13.24 -4.72 3.31
CA ARG A 35 -12.01 -4.23 3.95
C ARG A 35 -11.71 -2.83 3.46
N ARG A 36 -11.20 -1.98 4.36
CA ARG A 36 -11.00 -0.55 4.11
C ARG A 36 -9.59 -0.07 4.43
N TYR A 37 -9.09 -0.42 5.61
CA TYR A 37 -7.95 0.28 6.23
C TYR A 37 -6.63 -0.48 6.22
N ASP A 38 -6.60 -1.72 5.73
CA ASP A 38 -5.37 -2.48 5.59
C ASP A 38 -4.83 -2.28 4.17
N PRO A 39 -3.71 -1.56 3.98
CA PRO A 39 -3.19 -1.30 2.64
C PRO A 39 -2.91 -2.60 1.92
N ILE A 40 -3.24 -2.64 0.63
CA ILE A 40 -2.89 -3.75 -0.25
C ILE A 40 -1.47 -3.51 -0.72
N VAL A 41 -0.61 -4.50 -0.48
CA VAL A 41 0.81 -4.49 -0.87
C VAL A 41 1.09 -5.78 -1.60
N PHE A 42 1.62 -5.68 -2.82
CA PHE A 42 2.08 -6.84 -3.58
C PHE A 42 3.27 -6.48 -4.46
N GLU A 43 4.08 -7.49 -4.78
CA GLU A 43 5.19 -7.33 -5.72
C GLU A 43 4.66 -7.24 -7.16
N ALA A 44 5.03 -6.17 -7.86
CA ALA A 44 4.48 -5.81 -9.17
C ALA A 44 4.64 -6.93 -10.20
N TYR A 45 5.86 -7.44 -10.36
CA TYR A 45 6.16 -8.48 -11.34
C TYR A 45 5.51 -9.84 -11.04
N LYS A 46 5.44 -10.24 -9.77
CA LYS A 46 4.74 -11.49 -9.38
C LYS A 46 3.25 -11.44 -9.73
N SER A 47 2.69 -10.24 -9.85
CA SER A 47 1.25 -10.04 -10.02
C SER A 47 0.88 -9.65 -11.46
N SER A 48 1.79 -9.04 -12.23
CA SER A 48 1.58 -8.73 -13.64
C SER A 48 2.90 -8.50 -14.40
N ALA A 49 3.26 -9.42 -15.30
CA ALA A 49 4.39 -9.22 -16.21
C ALA A 49 4.21 -8.00 -17.14
N ALA A 50 2.97 -7.54 -17.34
CA ALA A 50 2.67 -6.37 -18.18
C ALA A 50 3.17 -5.04 -17.58
N MET A 51 3.48 -5.03 -16.27
CA MET A 51 3.99 -3.84 -15.59
C MET A 51 5.52 -3.74 -15.55
N TYR A 52 6.23 -4.81 -15.93
CA TYR A 52 7.68 -4.85 -15.83
C TYR A 52 8.36 -3.86 -16.79
N GLY A 53 9.34 -3.12 -16.29
CA GLY A 53 10.10 -2.11 -17.03
C GLY A 53 9.32 -0.83 -17.34
N LEU A 54 8.11 -0.67 -16.79
CA LEU A 54 7.33 0.55 -16.96
C LEU A 54 7.93 1.71 -16.14
N PRO A 55 8.04 2.92 -16.71
CA PRO A 55 8.46 4.09 -15.94
C PRO A 55 7.43 4.45 -14.87
N ILE A 56 7.83 4.43 -13.60
CA ILE A 56 6.94 4.67 -12.45
C ILE A 56 6.29 6.06 -12.55
N ALA A 57 7.04 7.06 -13.05
CA ALA A 57 6.57 8.43 -13.20
C ALA A 57 5.41 8.58 -14.22
N GLU A 58 5.20 7.60 -15.11
CA GLU A 58 4.12 7.62 -16.09
C GLU A 58 2.83 6.96 -15.55
N LEU A 59 2.90 6.29 -14.40
CA LEU A 59 1.80 5.47 -13.89
C LEU A 59 0.85 6.27 -13.01
N THR A 60 -0.44 6.08 -13.27
CA THR A 60 -1.51 6.65 -12.49
C THR A 60 -2.60 5.61 -12.28
N ALA A 61 -3.10 5.50 -11.05
CA ALA A 61 -4.12 4.53 -10.71
C ALA A 61 -5.49 5.18 -10.53
N TYR A 62 -6.52 4.43 -10.92
CA TYR A 62 -7.90 4.85 -10.91
C TYR A 62 -8.79 3.75 -10.34
N ARG A 63 -9.92 4.18 -9.78
CA ARG A 63 -11.10 3.35 -9.58
C ARG A 63 -12.10 3.63 -10.68
N TYR A 64 -12.91 2.64 -11.01
CA TYR A 64 -14.07 2.85 -11.86
C TYR A 64 -15.32 2.97 -10.99
N ASP A 65 -16.11 4.02 -11.22
CA ASP A 65 -17.44 4.20 -10.64
C ASP A 65 -18.47 3.84 -11.71
N ALA A 66 -19.13 2.69 -11.57
CA ALA A 66 -20.10 2.22 -12.57
C ALA A 66 -21.40 3.04 -12.55
N ALA A 67 -21.74 3.68 -11.42
CA ALA A 67 -22.93 4.52 -11.33
C ALA A 67 -22.76 5.84 -12.07
N GLN A 68 -21.53 6.35 -12.14
CA GLN A 68 -21.18 7.59 -12.83
C GLN A 68 -20.51 7.38 -14.19
N ASP A 69 -20.27 6.12 -14.58
CA ASP A 69 -19.61 5.71 -15.82
C ASP A 69 -18.27 6.43 -16.05
N ARG A 70 -17.43 6.49 -14.99
CA ARG A 70 -16.16 7.23 -15.06
C ARG A 70 -15.05 6.62 -14.21
N PHE A 71 -13.82 6.96 -14.59
CA PHE A 71 -12.63 6.69 -13.80
C PHE A 71 -12.31 7.87 -12.87
N GLU A 72 -11.94 7.57 -11.64
CA GLU A 72 -11.52 8.56 -10.64
C GLU A 72 -10.15 8.20 -10.10
N VAL A 73 -9.25 9.18 -10.00
CA VAL A 73 -7.87 8.94 -9.55
C VAL A 73 -7.86 8.47 -8.09
N ILE A 74 -6.95 7.56 -7.76
CA ILE A 74 -6.77 7.07 -6.39
C ILE A 74 -5.33 7.28 -5.89
N PRO A 75 -5.13 7.35 -4.56
CA PRO A 75 -3.80 7.29 -3.96
C PRO A 75 -3.13 5.96 -4.33
N PHE A 76 -1.99 6.07 -4.99
CA PHE A 76 -1.19 4.94 -5.47
C PHE A 76 0.29 5.24 -5.27
N GLN A 77 1.04 4.19 -5.00
CA GLN A 77 2.45 4.27 -4.65
C GLN A 77 3.15 3.02 -5.19
N VAL A 78 4.33 3.23 -5.77
CA VAL A 78 5.29 2.17 -6.06
C VAL A 78 6.47 2.40 -5.13
N ASP A 79 6.79 1.40 -4.32
CA ASP A 79 7.96 1.41 -3.45
C ASP A 79 9.08 0.63 -4.12
N GLU A 80 10.06 1.38 -4.64
CA GLU A 80 11.23 0.84 -5.30
C GLU A 80 12.14 0.11 -4.29
N LYS A 81 12.62 -1.08 -4.67
CA LYS A 81 13.53 -1.88 -3.85
C LYS A 81 14.77 -2.23 -4.66
N GLU A 82 15.95 -2.12 -4.06
CA GLU A 82 17.19 -2.59 -4.71
C GLU A 82 17.29 -4.14 -4.74
N ASP A 83 16.78 -4.79 -3.69
CA ASP A 83 16.81 -6.24 -3.53
C ASP A 83 15.68 -6.71 -2.57
N THR A 84 15.71 -7.99 -2.21
CA THR A 84 14.74 -8.61 -1.29
C THR A 84 14.97 -8.30 0.19
N SER A 85 16.01 -7.54 0.54
CA SER A 85 16.33 -7.14 1.91
C SER A 85 15.28 -6.15 2.44
N PRO A 86 14.92 -6.20 3.73
CA PRO A 86 14.03 -5.20 4.34
C PRO A 86 14.62 -3.77 4.36
N TYR A 87 15.91 -3.60 4.06
CA TYR A 87 16.59 -2.31 4.03
C TYR A 87 16.77 -1.72 2.62
N SER A 88 16.17 -2.34 1.60
CA SER A 88 16.46 -2.04 0.19
C SER A 88 15.75 -0.82 -0.38
N TYR A 89 14.78 -0.26 0.35
CA TYR A 89 14.01 0.92 -0.08
C TYR A 89 14.82 2.23 -0.15
N PHE A 90 16.05 2.25 0.38
CA PHE A 90 16.85 3.49 0.55
C PHE A 90 18.08 3.54 -0.35
N LYS A 91 18.12 2.72 -1.41
CA LYS A 91 19.26 2.59 -2.30
C LYS A 91 18.76 2.40 -3.73
N GLY A 92 19.44 3.07 -4.68
CA GLY A 92 19.40 2.68 -6.10
C GLY A 92 18.04 2.61 -6.78
N ALA A 93 17.15 3.60 -6.59
CA ALA A 93 15.95 3.76 -7.39
C ALA A 93 16.31 4.12 -8.84
N ASP A 94 15.84 3.34 -9.81
CA ASP A 94 16.07 3.57 -11.25
C ASP A 94 14.84 4.18 -11.95
N GLY A 95 13.71 4.27 -11.24
CA GLY A 95 12.46 4.85 -11.71
C GLY A 95 11.66 3.92 -12.63
N LEU A 96 12.05 2.65 -12.75
CA LEU A 96 11.36 1.63 -13.53
C LEU A 96 10.78 0.56 -12.60
N ILE A 97 9.63 -0.01 -12.96
CA ILE A 97 9.11 -1.17 -12.23
C ILE A 97 9.99 -2.39 -12.48
N ASP A 98 10.49 -2.99 -11.40
CA ASP A 98 11.24 -4.23 -11.43
C ASP A 98 10.53 -5.42 -10.75
N SER A 99 11.29 -6.48 -10.48
CA SER A 99 10.74 -7.74 -9.98
C SER A 99 10.31 -7.71 -8.51
N ASN A 100 10.87 -6.80 -7.73
CA ASN A 100 10.81 -6.76 -6.28
C ASN A 100 10.10 -5.52 -5.77
N ASP A 101 9.85 -4.54 -6.63
CA ASP A 101 9.05 -3.36 -6.31
C ASP A 101 7.64 -3.71 -5.82
N GLU A 102 7.19 -2.91 -4.86
CA GLU A 102 5.91 -3.10 -4.19
C GLU A 102 4.90 -2.05 -4.66
N ILE A 103 3.77 -2.52 -5.17
CA ILE A 103 2.60 -1.67 -5.46
C ILE A 103 1.74 -1.55 -4.22
N VAL A 104 1.34 -0.33 -3.89
CA VAL A 104 0.60 0.01 -2.67
C VAL A 104 -0.58 0.93 -2.95
N PHE A 105 -1.75 0.56 -2.44
CA PHE A 105 -2.97 1.37 -2.42
C PHE A 105 -3.93 0.91 -1.32
N MET A 106 -4.95 1.72 -1.01
CA MET A 106 -5.96 1.36 0.00
C MET A 106 -7.13 0.59 -0.64
N PRO A 107 -7.62 -0.50 -0.01
CA PRO A 107 -8.83 -1.20 -0.47
C PRO A 107 -10.06 -0.29 -0.56
N GLU A 108 -10.15 0.71 0.31
CA GLU A 108 -11.26 1.66 0.32
C GLU A 108 -11.35 2.45 -1.00
N ASP A 109 -10.21 2.74 -1.63
CA ASP A 109 -10.15 3.48 -2.88
C ASP A 109 -10.46 2.64 -4.11
N ALA A 110 -10.41 1.30 -4.02
CA ALA A 110 -10.77 0.43 -5.14
C ALA A 110 -12.24 0.61 -5.55
N GLY A 111 -12.54 0.34 -6.82
CA GLY A 111 -13.87 0.55 -7.41
C GLY A 111 -14.51 -0.72 -7.96
N ASP A 112 -15.48 -0.50 -8.82
CA ASP A 112 -16.20 -1.51 -9.59
C ASP A 112 -15.32 -2.05 -10.73
N ARG A 113 -15.67 -3.20 -11.27
CA ARG A 113 -15.09 -3.70 -12.52
C ARG A 113 -15.65 -2.90 -13.68
N ALA A 114 -14.80 -2.22 -14.43
CA ALA A 114 -15.12 -1.58 -15.69
C ALA A 114 -15.38 -2.62 -16.79
N GLY A 115 -16.35 -2.34 -17.67
CA GLY A 115 -16.53 -3.12 -18.90
C GLY A 115 -15.29 -3.06 -19.79
N THR A 116 -15.14 -4.02 -20.70
CA THR A 116 -13.99 -4.08 -21.62
C THR A 116 -13.97 -2.92 -22.62
N ASP A 117 -15.11 -2.29 -22.86
CA ASP A 117 -15.32 -1.12 -23.73
C ASP A 117 -15.06 0.22 -23.01
N LYS A 118 -14.90 0.20 -21.68
CA LYS A 118 -14.72 1.40 -20.87
C LYS A 118 -13.25 1.78 -20.80
N TRP A 119 -12.94 3.03 -21.13
CA TRP A 119 -11.59 3.57 -21.10
C TRP A 119 -11.52 4.93 -20.42
N LEU A 120 -10.35 5.28 -19.89
CA LEU A 120 -10.09 6.64 -19.44
C LEU A 120 -10.13 7.57 -20.65
N ASN A 121 -10.96 8.61 -20.59
CA ASN A 121 -11.06 9.61 -21.66
C ASN A 121 -9.88 10.60 -21.60
N ASP A 122 -8.67 10.11 -21.86
CA ASP A 122 -7.44 10.90 -21.94
C ASP A 122 -6.64 10.50 -23.18
N ALA A 123 -6.23 11.49 -23.97
CA ALA A 123 -5.55 11.28 -25.24
C ALA A 123 -4.16 10.62 -25.10
N GLY A 124 -3.49 10.82 -23.97
CA GLY A 124 -2.18 10.22 -23.70
C GLY A 124 -2.29 8.77 -23.22
N ALA A 125 -3.38 8.42 -22.51
CA ALA A 125 -3.60 7.07 -21.99
C ALA A 125 -4.37 6.13 -22.94
N ILE A 126 -5.07 6.65 -23.96
CA ILE A 126 -5.92 5.83 -24.85
C ILE A 126 -5.13 4.89 -25.77
N GLY A 127 -3.87 5.22 -26.06
CA GLY A 127 -2.99 4.41 -26.91
C GLY A 127 -2.22 3.31 -26.18
N ASP A 128 -2.16 3.38 -24.85
CA ASP A 128 -1.44 2.42 -24.01
C ASP A 128 -2.40 1.36 -23.45
N ALA A 129 -1.89 0.19 -23.07
CA ALA A 129 -2.69 -0.83 -22.41
C ALA A 129 -3.03 -0.43 -20.96
N ARG A 130 -4.29 -0.63 -20.56
CA ARG A 130 -4.75 -0.53 -19.16
C ARG A 130 -4.43 -1.82 -18.42
N THR A 131 -3.84 -1.71 -17.24
CA THR A 131 -3.72 -2.86 -16.32
C THR A 131 -4.91 -2.87 -15.37
N GLU A 132 -5.67 -3.96 -15.37
CA GLU A 132 -6.73 -4.24 -14.38
C GLU A 132 -6.15 -5.11 -13.27
N ILE A 133 -6.31 -4.66 -12.03
CA ILE A 133 -5.90 -5.40 -10.83
C ILE A 133 -7.19 -5.82 -10.12
N GLU A 134 -7.52 -7.11 -10.19
CA GLU A 134 -8.59 -7.70 -9.38
C GLU A 134 -8.07 -7.99 -7.97
N ILE A 135 -8.79 -7.50 -6.97
CA ILE A 135 -8.53 -7.73 -5.57
C ILE A 135 -9.58 -8.69 -5.04
N VAL A 136 -9.13 -9.73 -4.32
CA VAL A 136 -9.99 -10.76 -3.75
C VAL A 136 -9.71 -10.85 -2.25
N ASP A 137 -10.77 -10.92 -1.42
CA ASP A 137 -10.57 -11.20 0.00
C ASP A 137 -10.13 -12.66 0.21
N PRO A 138 -8.95 -12.93 0.80
CA PRO A 138 -8.49 -14.30 1.06
C PRO A 138 -9.39 -15.10 2.02
N LEU A 139 -10.20 -14.44 2.86
CA LEU A 139 -11.14 -15.10 3.77
C LEU A 139 -12.53 -15.31 3.14
N ASP A 140 -12.88 -14.54 2.12
CA ASP A 140 -14.13 -14.67 1.37
C ASP A 140 -13.92 -14.31 -0.11
N PRO A 141 -13.57 -15.30 -0.96
CA PRO A 141 -13.25 -15.06 -2.37
C PRO A 141 -14.40 -14.45 -3.21
N THR A 142 -15.62 -14.37 -2.66
CA THR A 142 -16.75 -13.69 -3.32
C THR A 142 -16.69 -12.17 -3.18
N LYS A 143 -15.84 -11.66 -2.28
CA LYS A 143 -15.63 -10.23 -2.02
C LYS A 143 -14.50 -9.72 -2.90
N LYS A 144 -14.84 -8.84 -3.84
CA LYS A 144 -13.93 -8.35 -4.88
C LYS A 144 -13.96 -6.83 -5.03
N ALA A 145 -12.87 -6.28 -5.53
CA ALA A 145 -12.76 -4.90 -5.97
C ALA A 145 -11.73 -4.80 -7.12
N TRP A 146 -11.71 -3.68 -7.83
CA TRP A 146 -10.80 -3.47 -8.95
C TRP A 146 -10.08 -2.13 -8.87
N VAL A 147 -8.83 -2.14 -9.33
CA VAL A 147 -8.01 -0.95 -9.55
C VAL A 147 -7.47 -0.98 -10.98
N TYR A 148 -7.36 0.20 -11.58
CA TYR A 148 -6.94 0.38 -12.96
C TYR A 148 -5.70 1.24 -13.03
N VAL A 149 -4.61 0.72 -13.60
CA VAL A 149 -3.39 1.49 -13.86
C VAL A 149 -3.35 1.89 -15.32
N PHE A 150 -3.23 3.20 -15.55
CA PHE A 150 -3.02 3.80 -16.86
C PHE A 150 -1.64 4.45 -16.91
N ARG A 151 -1.09 4.56 -18.12
CA ARG A 151 0.17 5.25 -18.39
C ARG A 151 -0.07 6.53 -19.16
N ASN A 152 0.90 7.45 -19.11
CA ASN A 152 0.96 8.62 -19.99
C ASN A 152 -0.29 9.50 -19.97
N VAL A 153 -1.02 9.55 -18.86
CA VAL A 153 -2.15 10.46 -18.69
C VAL A 153 -1.63 11.90 -18.84
N THR A 154 -2.25 12.69 -19.73
CA THR A 154 -1.67 13.97 -20.18
C THR A 154 -1.60 15.01 -19.05
N ASN A 155 -2.54 14.97 -18.10
CA ASN A 155 -2.56 15.81 -16.90
C ASN A 155 -3.31 15.08 -15.76
N PRO A 156 -2.68 14.11 -15.07
CA PRO A 156 -3.40 13.32 -14.10
C PRO A 156 -3.79 14.17 -12.89
N PRO A 157 -5.04 14.07 -12.40
CA PRO A 157 -5.43 14.75 -11.17
C PRO A 157 -4.58 14.26 -10.00
N VAL A 158 -4.27 15.16 -9.06
CA VAL A 158 -3.47 14.79 -7.87
C VAL A 158 -4.37 14.12 -6.85
N ALA A 159 -4.17 12.81 -6.62
CA ALA A 159 -4.83 12.11 -5.52
C ALA A 159 -4.33 12.62 -4.16
N ALA A 160 -5.25 12.72 -3.20
CA ALA A 160 -4.96 13.06 -1.81
C ALA A 160 -3.98 12.06 -1.18
N SER A 161 -3.14 12.51 -0.26
CA SER A 161 -2.21 11.63 0.47
C SER A 161 -2.84 11.21 1.79
N TYR A 162 -2.77 9.91 2.12
CA TYR A 162 -3.06 9.43 3.47
C TYR A 162 -1.96 9.78 4.46
N MET A 163 -0.76 10.05 3.96
CA MET A 163 0.44 10.19 4.77
C MET A 163 1.17 11.50 4.50
N SER A 164 1.81 12.03 5.54
CA SER A 164 2.80 13.09 5.41
C SER A 164 3.94 12.86 6.39
N TYR A 165 5.10 13.39 6.03
CA TYR A 165 6.33 13.22 6.78
C TYR A 165 6.97 14.59 7.04
N VAL A 166 7.38 14.82 8.28
CA VAL A 166 8.17 15.97 8.68
C VAL A 166 9.55 15.47 9.09
N ALA A 167 10.56 15.81 8.30
CA ALA A 167 11.92 15.35 8.51
C ALA A 167 12.50 15.88 9.84
N ALA A 168 13.34 15.05 10.46
CA ALA A 168 14.10 15.45 11.63
C ALA A 168 15.08 16.58 11.27
N PRO A 169 15.37 17.50 12.21
CA PRO A 169 16.55 18.36 12.13
C PRO A 169 17.82 17.55 11.93
N GLN A 170 18.82 18.16 11.27
CA GLN A 170 20.09 17.50 10.94
C GLN A 170 20.73 16.86 12.18
N ASN A 171 21.19 15.61 12.05
CA ASN A 171 21.83 14.82 13.11
C ASN A 171 20.94 14.53 14.34
N THR A 172 19.62 14.53 14.17
CA THR A 172 18.66 14.14 15.21
C THR A 172 17.70 13.08 14.68
N GLY A 173 17.02 12.40 15.61
CA GLY A 173 15.94 11.47 15.31
C GLY A 173 14.54 12.04 15.48
N ALA A 174 14.39 13.38 15.57
CA ALA A 174 13.13 14.05 15.90
C ALA A 174 12.22 14.30 14.69
N ASP A 175 11.90 13.25 13.93
CA ASP A 175 10.98 13.30 12.81
C ASP A 175 9.53 12.97 13.24
N THR A 176 8.56 13.34 12.40
CA THR A 176 7.14 13.09 12.62
C THR A 176 6.49 12.45 11.39
N VAL A 177 5.77 11.36 11.60
CA VAL A 177 4.90 10.73 10.62
C VAL A 177 3.45 11.08 10.97
N LYS A 178 2.69 11.56 10.00
CA LYS A 178 1.25 11.85 10.17
C LYS A 178 0.46 11.04 9.16
N GLY A 179 -0.45 10.22 9.66
CA GLY A 179 -1.47 9.56 8.85
C GLY A 179 -2.82 10.26 8.99
N ALA A 180 -3.81 9.80 8.23
CA ALA A 180 -5.18 10.29 8.33
C ALA A 180 -5.79 10.11 9.75
N SER A 181 -5.36 9.07 10.48
CA SER A 181 -5.91 8.71 11.79
C SER A 181 -4.92 8.85 12.95
N TYR A 182 -3.66 9.20 12.70
CA TYR A 182 -2.65 9.24 13.76
C TYR A 182 -1.51 10.22 13.49
N VAL A 183 -0.82 10.61 14.56
CA VAL A 183 0.45 11.31 14.53
C VAL A 183 1.43 10.54 15.40
N ALA A 184 2.59 10.18 14.85
CA ALA A 184 3.68 9.55 15.56
C ALA A 184 4.94 10.42 15.44
N ALA A 185 5.58 10.73 16.57
CA ALA A 185 6.85 11.44 16.58
C ALA A 185 7.91 10.68 17.39
N HIS A 186 9.16 11.05 17.13
CA HIS A 186 10.30 10.27 17.58
C HIS A 186 11.27 11.11 18.40
N ASN A 187 12.03 10.40 19.24
CA ASN A 187 12.97 10.98 20.16
C ASN A 187 14.19 11.54 19.40
N ALA A 188 14.58 12.77 19.72
CA ALA A 188 15.69 13.47 19.07
C ALA A 188 17.03 12.73 19.19
N LYS A 189 17.26 11.98 20.26
CA LYS A 189 18.54 11.35 20.57
C LYS A 189 18.73 10.02 19.85
N ASN A 190 17.70 9.17 19.86
CA ASN A 190 17.79 7.78 19.43
C ASN A 190 16.78 7.40 18.33
N GLY A 191 15.90 8.32 17.91
CA GLY A 191 14.94 8.10 16.83
C GLY A 191 13.84 7.09 17.14
N MET A 192 13.70 6.66 18.40
CA MET A 192 12.64 5.76 18.85
C MET A 192 11.33 6.52 19.07
N PRO A 193 10.16 5.88 18.86
CA PRO A 193 8.87 6.50 19.14
C PRO A 193 8.74 6.95 20.59
N ASN A 194 8.30 8.19 20.79
CA ASN A 194 8.08 8.79 22.11
C ASN A 194 6.88 9.76 22.12
N TYR A 195 6.02 9.64 21.12
CA TYR A 195 4.81 10.45 20.98
C TYR A 195 3.86 9.73 20.02
N GLY A 196 2.60 9.60 20.41
CA GLY A 196 1.59 8.93 19.60
C GLY A 196 0.21 9.43 19.94
N ARG A 197 -0.49 10.00 18.95
CA ARG A 197 -1.86 10.52 19.12
C ARG A 197 -2.77 10.02 18.02
N ILE A 198 -4.03 9.81 18.36
CA ILE A 198 -5.07 9.45 17.40
C ILE A 198 -5.81 10.73 16.99
N VAL A 199 -6.09 10.87 15.69
CA VAL A 199 -6.93 11.92 15.13
C VAL A 199 -8.40 11.50 15.33
N GLN A 200 -9.16 12.30 16.07
CA GLN A 200 -10.58 12.08 16.31
C GLN A 200 -11.42 12.56 15.11
N ALA A 201 -12.68 12.14 15.04
CA ALA A 201 -13.58 12.51 13.94
C ALA A 201 -13.77 14.02 13.75
N ASN A 202 -13.64 14.82 14.82
CA ASN A 202 -13.69 16.29 14.76
C ASN A 202 -12.34 16.94 14.40
N GLY A 203 -11.34 16.16 14.00
CA GLY A 203 -9.97 16.60 13.68
C GLY A 203 -9.08 16.89 14.89
N SER A 204 -9.61 16.85 16.12
CA SER A 204 -8.80 17.05 17.32
C SER A 204 -7.97 15.81 17.64
N LEU A 205 -6.84 15.98 18.32
CA LEU A 205 -5.97 14.89 18.73
C LEU A 205 -6.30 14.43 20.15
N THR A 206 -6.27 13.11 20.41
CA THR A 206 -6.35 12.54 21.78
C THR A 206 -5.24 13.05 22.70
N PRO A 207 -5.21 12.80 24.02
CA PRO A 207 -3.95 12.90 24.76
C PRO A 207 -2.84 12.05 24.12
N ASP A 208 -1.58 12.37 24.44
CA ASP A 208 -0.45 11.54 24.05
C ASP A 208 -0.58 10.15 24.68
N LEU A 209 -0.51 9.13 23.84
CA LEU A 209 -0.68 7.72 24.19
C LEU A 209 0.67 7.01 24.33
N ILE A 210 1.77 7.62 23.86
CA ILE A 210 3.10 7.03 23.87
C ILE A 210 4.04 8.00 24.58
N ASP A 211 4.45 7.65 25.80
CA ASP A 211 5.50 8.38 26.51
C ASP A 211 6.89 7.99 25.99
N HIS A 212 7.25 6.71 26.08
CA HIS A 212 8.53 6.20 25.55
C HIS A 212 8.49 4.71 25.25
N LEU A 213 9.25 4.30 24.23
CA LEU A 213 9.52 2.89 23.93
C LEU A 213 10.78 2.42 24.67
N LYS A 214 10.65 1.37 25.49
CA LYS A 214 11.77 0.80 26.27
C LYS A 214 12.50 -0.28 25.50
N LEU A 215 13.83 -0.21 25.48
CA LEU A 215 14.74 -1.27 25.02
C LEU A 215 15.66 -1.69 26.16
N ARG A 216 15.73 -3.00 26.43
CA ARG A 216 16.61 -3.57 27.46
C ARG A 216 17.29 -4.80 26.89
N ILE A 217 18.60 -4.72 26.70
CA ILE A 217 19.43 -5.85 26.27
C ILE A 217 20.34 -6.19 27.44
N ASN A 218 20.33 -7.47 27.84
CA ASN A 218 21.26 -8.01 28.84
C ASN A 218 21.81 -9.31 28.28
N GLY A 219 23.12 -9.51 28.37
CA GLY A 219 23.73 -10.74 27.91
C GLY A 219 25.17 -10.89 28.40
N THR A 220 25.80 -11.95 27.93
CA THR A 220 27.21 -12.23 28.18
C THR A 220 27.87 -12.53 26.86
N ALA A 221 28.90 -11.77 26.51
CA ALA A 221 29.74 -12.08 25.36
C ALA A 221 30.79 -13.10 25.80
N GLN A 222 30.82 -14.26 25.13
CA GLN A 222 31.83 -15.28 25.33
C GLN A 222 32.94 -15.08 24.29
N ILE A 223 34.05 -14.48 24.70
CA ILE A 223 35.26 -14.40 23.87
C ILE A 223 36.28 -15.39 24.46
N VAL A 224 37.21 -14.93 25.30
CA VAL A 224 38.09 -15.80 26.10
C VAL A 224 37.51 -16.04 27.50
N PHE A 225 36.87 -15.03 28.08
CA PHE A 225 36.14 -15.10 29.34
C PHE A 225 34.73 -14.49 29.16
N PRO A 226 33.75 -14.87 30.00
CA PRO A 226 32.41 -14.29 29.96
C PRO A 226 32.44 -12.81 30.37
N ILE A 227 32.09 -11.91 29.45
CA ILE A 227 31.94 -10.47 29.71
C ILE A 227 30.45 -10.11 29.71
N PRO A 228 29.85 -9.77 30.87
CA PRO A 228 28.47 -9.32 30.89
C PRO A 228 28.35 -7.95 30.21
N TYR A 229 27.29 -7.76 29.43
CA TYR A 229 26.95 -6.47 28.85
C TYR A 229 25.48 -6.13 29.08
N LYS A 230 25.21 -4.83 29.17
CA LYS A 230 23.86 -4.27 29.30
C LYS A 230 23.73 -3.06 28.40
N ALA A 231 22.67 -3.03 27.60
CA ALA A 231 22.32 -1.88 26.78
C ALA A 231 20.89 -1.40 27.03
N THR A 232 20.71 -0.09 26.97
CA THR A 232 19.44 0.62 27.20
C THR A 232 19.25 1.74 26.18
N GLU A 233 18.00 2.14 25.90
CA GLU A 233 17.70 3.27 25.00
C GLU A 233 18.32 4.59 25.47
N ASP A 234 18.52 4.76 26.77
CA ASP A 234 19.03 6.00 27.36
C ASP A 234 20.55 6.07 27.36
N ARG A 235 21.24 4.95 27.60
CA ARG A 235 22.70 4.95 27.78
C ARG A 235 23.43 4.68 26.48
N ASN A 236 22.94 3.71 25.71
CA ASN A 236 23.73 3.11 24.63
C ASN A 236 23.36 3.73 23.28
N LEU A 237 22.07 3.93 23.01
CA LEU A 237 21.60 4.49 21.74
C LEU A 237 21.77 6.01 21.71
N ASN A 238 22.73 6.49 20.94
CA ASN A 238 23.06 7.90 20.79
C ASN A 238 23.26 8.24 19.31
N LYS A 239 22.87 9.46 18.90
CA LYS A 239 22.95 9.93 17.50
C LYS A 239 22.13 9.07 16.55
N ALA A 240 20.87 9.45 16.38
CA ALA A 240 20.05 8.87 15.34
C ALA A 240 20.36 9.49 13.98
N ARG A 241 20.49 8.64 12.97
CA ARG A 241 20.31 8.99 11.56
C ARG A 241 18.96 8.44 11.12
N THR A 242 18.14 9.30 10.53
CA THR A 242 16.84 8.92 9.97
C THR A 242 16.86 9.01 8.45
N ARG A 243 16.29 8.01 7.79
CA ARG A 243 15.96 8.04 6.37
C ARG A 243 14.46 7.77 6.24
N ALA A 244 13.81 8.45 5.31
CA ALA A 244 12.41 8.21 5.00
C ALA A 244 12.17 8.28 3.49
N VAL A 245 11.39 7.33 2.98
CA VAL A 245 10.79 7.39 1.65
C VAL A 245 9.33 7.77 1.84
N GLY A 246 8.96 8.91 1.27
CA GLY A 246 7.61 9.43 1.34
C GLY A 246 6.74 8.85 0.24
N GLY A 247 5.49 8.52 0.57
CA GLY A 247 4.52 8.02 -0.38
C GLY A 247 3.10 8.44 -0.01
N LYS A 248 2.16 8.27 -0.96
CA LYS A 248 0.76 8.67 -0.77
C LYS A 248 0.02 7.78 0.22
N VAL A 249 0.43 6.54 0.37
CA VAL A 249 -0.31 5.51 1.12
C VAL A 249 0.43 5.11 2.38
N ARG A 250 1.77 4.99 2.32
CA ARG A 250 2.61 4.71 3.50
C ARG A 250 3.90 5.54 3.47
N ILE A 251 4.57 5.59 4.62
CA ILE A 251 5.93 6.13 4.75
C ILE A 251 6.82 4.98 5.19
N ILE A 252 7.92 4.78 4.49
CA ILE A 252 8.95 3.82 4.90
C ILE A 252 10.01 4.61 5.64
N ARG A 253 10.26 4.24 6.89
CA ARG A 253 11.19 4.95 7.78
C ARG A 253 12.24 3.98 8.30
N GLU A 254 13.49 4.42 8.23
CA GLU A 254 14.60 3.76 8.90
C GLU A 254 15.23 4.74 9.89
N ALA A 255 15.47 4.26 11.12
CA ALA A 255 16.30 4.95 12.09
C ALA A 255 17.46 4.05 12.50
N THR A 256 18.67 4.56 12.37
CA THR A 256 19.87 3.93 12.91
C THR A 256 20.34 4.77 14.08
N ALA A 257 20.47 4.16 15.26
CA ALA A 257 21.14 4.77 16.40
C ALA A 257 22.47 4.07 16.62
N GLU A 258 23.52 4.85 16.87
CA GLU A 258 24.83 4.30 17.15
C GLU A 258 24.97 3.98 18.63
N GLU A 259 25.58 2.84 18.94
CA GLU A 259 26.08 2.63 20.29
C GLU A 259 27.30 3.52 20.49
N ARG A 260 27.20 4.53 21.36
CA ARG A 260 28.43 5.13 21.89
C ARG A 260 28.96 4.16 22.94
N ASP A 261 30.12 3.59 22.63
CA ASP A 261 30.97 2.91 23.61
C ASP A 261 31.35 3.90 24.71
N GLN A 262 30.52 4.00 25.74
CA GLN A 262 30.99 4.44 27.03
C GLN A 262 31.78 3.25 27.58
N ARG A 263 33.07 3.22 27.23
CA ARG A 263 34.04 2.25 27.74
C ARG A 263 33.68 1.97 29.20
N THR A 264 33.23 0.76 29.49
CA THR A 264 33.18 0.33 30.89
C THR A 264 34.64 0.37 31.35
N PRO A 265 35.00 1.15 32.39
CA PRO A 265 36.38 1.21 32.86
C PRO A 265 36.78 -0.19 33.33
N GLY A 266 37.49 -0.92 32.48
CA GLY A 266 37.81 -2.33 32.68
C GLY A 266 38.54 -3.01 31.52
N VAL A 267 38.46 -2.48 30.29
CA VAL A 267 39.08 -3.10 29.11
C VAL A 267 40.52 -2.61 28.83
N GLU A 268 40.99 -1.54 29.47
CA GLU A 268 42.38 -1.08 29.28
C GLU A 268 43.44 -1.93 29.99
N ALA A 269 43.06 -2.88 30.85
CA ALA A 269 44.01 -3.75 31.55
C ALA A 269 44.60 -4.89 30.69
N LEU A 270 44.18 -5.06 29.43
CA LEU A 270 44.64 -6.16 28.56
C LEU A 270 45.42 -5.70 27.32
N LYS A 271 45.75 -4.40 27.21
CA LYS A 271 46.64 -3.89 26.14
C LYS A 271 48.08 -3.61 26.59
N SER A 272 48.43 -3.98 27.82
CA SER A 272 49.76 -3.78 28.38
C SER A 272 50.31 -4.99 29.14
N ALA A 273 49.93 -6.22 28.75
CA ALA A 273 50.51 -7.46 29.25
C ALA A 273 51.04 -8.30 28.08
#